data_AF-A0A6I4YW27-F1
#
_entry.id   AF-A0A6I4YW27-F1
#
_cell.length_a   1.000
_cell.length_b   1.000
_cell.length_c   1.000
_cell.angle_alpha   90.00
_cell.angle_beta   90.00
_cell.angle_gamma   90.00
#
_symmetry.space_group_name_H-M   'P 1'
#
loop_
_entity.id
_entity.type
_entity.pdbx_description
1 polymer ?
#
loop_
_entity_poly.entity_id
_entity_poly.type
_entity_poly.pdbx_seq_one_letter_code
_entity_poly.pdbx_strand_id
1 'polypeptide(L)'
;MSRILRTDSNAYLSRAVEYHGFIFTQGVVARDLSQDIEGQTRDVLIQLDELLEEHGTDNTRLLQAQIWLKSIHDRDKFNALWAKWLPENLAPARACIQATMADPQILVEIMVISTK
;
A
#
# COMPACT_ATOMS: atom_id res chain seq x y z
N MET A 1 -26.93 12.51 2.51
CA MET A 1 -25.65 12.28 1.80
C MET A 1 -24.92 11.16 2.52
N SER A 2 -24.29 10.26 1.79
CA SER A 2 -23.43 9.21 2.34
C SER A 2 -22.25 9.81 3.09
N ARG A 3 -21.94 9.27 4.26
CA ARG A 3 -20.89 9.77 5.16
C ARG A 3 -19.51 9.37 4.64
N ILE A 4 -18.58 10.33 4.60
CA ILE A 4 -17.16 10.07 4.39
C ILE A 4 -16.52 9.86 5.76
N LEU A 5 -15.80 8.76 5.95
CA LEU A 5 -15.03 8.48 7.16
C LEU A 5 -13.54 8.69 6.87
N ARG A 6 -12.80 9.24 7.84
CA ARG A 6 -11.36 9.50 7.73
C ARG A 6 -10.68 8.95 8.97
N THR A 7 -9.62 8.17 8.75
CA THR A 7 -8.80 7.60 9.82
C THR A 7 -7.56 8.45 10.00
N ASP A 8 -7.26 8.85 11.24
CA ASP A 8 -6.08 9.61 11.65
C ASP A 8 -5.72 10.77 10.71
N SER A 9 -6.70 11.63 10.48
CA SER A 9 -6.49 12.78 9.59
C SER A 9 -5.58 13.83 10.23
N ASN A 10 -4.68 14.36 9.41
CA ASN A 10 -3.88 15.55 9.73
C ASN A 10 -4.09 16.63 8.66
N ALA A 11 -3.21 17.65 8.63
CA ALA A 11 -3.30 18.77 7.71
C ALA A 11 -3.03 18.42 6.22
N TYR A 12 -2.39 17.28 5.95
CA TYR A 12 -1.94 16.89 4.62
C TYR A 12 -2.65 15.65 4.07
N LEU A 13 -3.01 14.69 4.94
CA LEU A 13 -3.62 13.42 4.54
C LEU A 13 -4.49 12.79 5.63
N SER A 14 -5.22 11.75 5.26
CA SER A 14 -5.81 10.75 6.18
C SER A 14 -5.16 9.40 5.89
N ARG A 15 -4.91 8.58 6.92
CA ARG A 15 -4.34 7.22 6.73
C ARG A 15 -5.21 6.37 5.80
N ALA A 16 -6.52 6.50 5.95
CA ALA A 16 -7.51 5.96 5.03
C ALA A 16 -8.72 6.89 4.94
N VAL A 17 -9.40 6.81 3.80
CA VAL A 17 -10.70 7.45 3.57
C VAL A 17 -11.68 6.37 3.14
N GLU A 18 -12.81 6.27 3.82
CA GLU A 18 -13.88 5.34 3.46
C GLU A 18 -15.09 6.08 2.92
N TYR A 19 -15.60 5.60 1.78
CA TYR A 19 -16.81 6.12 1.17
C TYR A 19 -17.55 5.04 0.40
N HIS A 20 -18.81 4.79 0.75
CA HIS A 20 -19.67 3.82 0.06
C HIS A 20 -19.05 2.42 -0.09
N GLY A 21 -18.38 1.92 0.95
CA GLY A 21 -17.73 0.62 0.93
C GLY A 21 -16.35 0.61 0.26
N PHE A 22 -15.95 1.67 -0.45
CA PHE A 22 -14.59 1.84 -0.92
C PHE A 22 -13.69 2.35 0.19
N ILE A 23 -12.46 1.85 0.21
CA ILE A 23 -11.40 2.28 1.12
C ILE A 23 -10.23 2.74 0.26
N PHE A 24 -9.79 3.97 0.50
CA PHE A 24 -8.64 4.59 -0.16
C PHE A 24 -7.55 4.78 0.90
N THR A 25 -6.40 4.11 0.75
CA THR A 25 -5.29 4.27 1.69
C THR A 25 -4.42 5.47 1.32
N GLN A 26 -3.63 5.95 2.27
CA GLN A 26 -2.45 6.75 1.97
C GLN A 26 -1.38 5.92 1.24
N GLY A 27 -0.30 6.58 0.80
CA GLY A 27 0.95 5.91 0.48
C GLY A 27 1.63 5.38 1.75
N VAL A 28 1.84 4.07 1.80
CA VAL A 28 2.46 3.38 2.93
C VAL A 28 3.93 3.16 2.63
N VAL A 29 4.78 3.57 3.56
CA VAL A 29 6.24 3.40 3.54
C VAL A 29 6.69 2.58 4.75
N ALA A 30 7.90 2.05 4.72
CA ALA A 30 8.42 1.28 5.84
C ALA A 30 8.65 2.16 7.09
N ARG A 31 8.41 1.59 8.26
CA ARG A 31 8.71 2.14 9.59
C ARG A 31 10.22 2.19 9.85
N ASP A 32 10.95 1.18 9.37
CA ASP A 32 12.42 1.11 9.42
C ASP A 32 13.02 1.29 8.02
N LEU A 33 13.48 2.51 7.74
CA LEU A 33 14.08 2.88 6.45
C LEU A 33 15.54 2.44 6.31
N SER A 34 16.14 1.81 7.33
CA SER A 34 17.51 1.30 7.25
C SER A 34 17.61 -0.05 6.52
N GLN A 35 16.47 -0.71 6.30
CA GLN A 35 16.41 -2.01 5.64
C GLN A 35 16.54 -1.92 4.12
N ASP A 36 16.87 -3.05 3.51
CA ASP A 36 16.86 -3.21 2.06
C ASP A 36 15.42 -3.25 1.51
N ILE A 37 15.30 -3.34 0.18
CA ILE A 37 13.99 -3.34 -0.49
C ILE A 37 13.08 -4.46 0.03
N GLU A 38 13.62 -5.64 0.35
CA GLU A 38 12.81 -6.75 0.81
C GLU A 38 12.29 -6.52 2.23
N GLY A 39 13.14 -6.00 3.12
CA GLY A 39 12.74 -5.60 4.46
C GLY A 39 11.66 -4.52 4.45
N GLN A 40 11.89 -3.44 3.70
CA GLN A 40 10.90 -2.37 3.56
C GLN A 40 9.59 -2.85 2.92
N THR A 41 9.66 -3.73 1.92
CA THR A 41 8.46 -4.30 1.28
C THR A 41 7.65 -5.13 2.27
N ARG A 42 8.29 -6.01 3.06
CA ARG A 42 7.58 -6.82 4.06
C ARG A 42 6.87 -5.94 5.09
N ASP A 43 7.55 -4.91 5.57
CA ASP A 43 6.98 -4.00 6.56
C ASP A 43 5.81 -3.18 6.00
N VAL A 44 5.89 -2.73 4.75
CA VAL A 44 4.75 -2.06 4.07
C VAL A 44 3.56 -3.01 3.90
N LEU A 45 3.78 -4.27 3.51
CA LEU A 45 2.70 -5.24 3.34
C LEU A 45 2.01 -5.58 4.67
N ILE A 46 2.77 -5.72 5.77
CA ILE A 46 2.21 -5.91 7.11
C ILE A 46 1.34 -4.72 7.52
N GLN A 47 1.83 -3.49 7.30
CA GLN A 47 1.06 -2.28 7.59
C GLN A 47 -0.22 -2.16 6.74
N LEU A 48 -0.18 -2.63 5.49
CA LEU A 48 -1.38 -2.69 4.64
C LEU A 48 -2.39 -3.71 5.18
N ASP A 49 -1.96 -4.88 5.63
CA ASP A 49 -2.84 -5.86 6.28
C ASP A 49 -3.49 -5.24 7.52
N GLU A 50 -2.70 -4.65 8.42
CA GLU A 50 -3.19 -3.97 9.63
C GLU A 50 -4.23 -2.88 9.30
N LEU A 51 -3.96 -2.05 8.27
CA LEU A 51 -4.86 -0.97 7.86
C LEU A 51 -6.13 -1.50 7.19
N LEU A 52 -6.05 -2.55 6.37
CA LEU A 52 -7.21 -3.15 5.72
C LEU A 52 -8.11 -3.84 6.77
N GLU A 53 -7.51 -4.57 7.72
CA GLU A 53 -8.22 -5.22 8.83
C GLU A 53 -8.92 -4.20 9.74
N GLU A 54 -8.28 -3.06 10.04
CA GLU A 54 -8.89 -1.95 10.78
C GLU A 54 -10.20 -1.46 10.12
N HIS A 55 -10.26 -1.54 8.79
CA HIS A 55 -11.44 -1.20 8.00
C HIS A 55 -12.30 -2.42 7.63
N GLY A 56 -12.08 -3.59 8.24
CA GLY A 56 -12.92 -4.77 8.05
C GLY A 56 -12.88 -5.34 6.62
N THR A 57 -11.74 -5.21 5.94
CA THR A 57 -11.46 -5.83 4.64
C THR A 57 -10.08 -6.47 4.68
N ASP A 58 -9.64 -7.06 3.56
CA ASP A 58 -8.34 -7.69 3.43
C ASP A 58 -7.83 -7.59 1.98
N ASN A 59 -6.70 -8.25 1.72
CA ASN A 59 -6.06 -8.23 0.42
C ASN A 59 -6.80 -9.04 -0.68
N THR A 60 -7.89 -9.75 -0.37
CA THR A 60 -8.77 -10.41 -1.36
C THR A 60 -9.70 -9.44 -2.06
N ARG A 61 -9.86 -8.23 -1.50
CA ARG A 61 -10.81 -7.20 -1.97
C ARG A 61 -10.12 -5.97 -2.57
N LEU A 62 -8.84 -6.09 -2.93
CA LEU A 62 -8.12 -5.02 -3.59
C LEU A 62 -8.67 -4.77 -4.99
N LEU A 63 -8.87 -3.50 -5.32
CA LEU A 63 -9.30 -3.05 -6.64
C LEU A 63 -8.12 -2.47 -7.43
N GLN A 64 -7.30 -1.64 -6.78
CA GLN A 64 -6.17 -0.97 -7.40
C GLN A 64 -4.95 -0.93 -6.47
N ALA A 65 -3.75 -1.05 -7.03
CA ALA A 65 -2.49 -0.80 -6.36
C ALA A 65 -1.60 0.13 -7.21
N GLN A 66 -1.09 1.19 -6.59
CA GLN A 66 -0.06 2.06 -7.14
C GLN A 66 1.22 1.86 -6.33
N ILE A 67 2.30 1.49 -7.02
CA ILE A 67 3.58 1.17 -6.40
C ILE A 67 4.66 2.05 -7.00
N TRP A 68 5.35 2.76 -6.12
CA TRP A 68 6.55 3.52 -6.45
C TRP A 68 7.76 2.81 -5.88
N LEU A 69 8.70 2.45 -6.75
CA LEU A 69 10.01 1.97 -6.36
C LEU A 69 11.02 3.10 -6.55
N LYS A 70 11.97 3.24 -5.63
CA LYS A 70 13.10 4.17 -5.82
C LYS A 70 13.96 3.77 -7.03
N SER A 71 14.11 2.47 -7.25
CA SER A 71 14.84 1.88 -8.37
C SER A 71 14.02 0.75 -8.97
N ILE A 72 13.75 0.81 -10.28
CA ILE A 72 13.02 -0.24 -11.00
C ILE A 72 13.81 -1.56 -11.05
N HIS A 73 15.11 -1.52 -10.79
CA HIS A 73 15.95 -2.72 -10.72
C HIS A 73 15.59 -3.64 -9.55
N ASP A 74 14.93 -3.11 -8.51
CA ASP A 74 14.48 -3.92 -7.38
C ASP A 74 13.11 -4.59 -7.62
N ARG A 75 12.51 -4.39 -8.80
CA ARG A 75 11.16 -4.85 -9.12
C ARG A 75 10.98 -6.36 -8.97
N ASP A 76 11.98 -7.17 -9.30
CA ASP A 76 11.85 -8.63 -9.22
C ASP A 76 11.82 -9.11 -7.76
N LYS A 77 12.63 -8.51 -6.89
CA LYS A 77 12.61 -8.77 -5.44
C LYS A 77 11.29 -8.34 -4.83
N PHE A 78 10.82 -7.13 -5.17
CA PHE A 78 9.51 -6.65 -4.77
C PHE A 78 8.39 -7.60 -5.23
N ASN A 79 8.41 -8.01 -6.50
CA ASN A 79 7.38 -8.86 -7.09
C ASN A 79 7.29 -10.23 -6.42
N ALA A 80 8.41 -10.82 -5.99
CA ALA A 80 8.41 -12.08 -5.28
C ALA A 80 7.62 -12.00 -3.96
N LEU A 81 7.78 -10.90 -3.22
CA LEU A 81 7.06 -10.66 -1.97
C LEU A 81 5.59 -10.30 -2.20
N TRP A 82 5.35 -9.40 -3.16
CA TRP A 82 4.00 -9.01 -3.57
C TRP A 82 3.16 -10.19 -4.03
N ALA A 83 3.71 -11.06 -4.89
CA ALA A 83 3.01 -12.24 -5.39
C ALA A 83 2.72 -13.27 -4.29
N LYS A 84 3.61 -13.39 -3.30
CA LYS A 84 3.39 -14.27 -2.15
C LYS A 84 2.31 -13.75 -1.20
N TRP A 85 2.20 -12.43 -1.07
CA TRP A 85 1.21 -11.78 -0.21
C TRP A 85 -0.19 -11.81 -0.82
N LEU A 86 -0.29 -11.65 -2.14
CA LEU A 86 -1.58 -11.67 -2.82
C LEU A 86 -2.27 -13.05 -2.77
N PRO A 87 -3.60 -13.08 -2.63
CA PRO A 87 -4.38 -14.30 -2.79
C PRO A 87 -4.40 -14.74 -4.27
N GLU A 88 -4.50 -16.05 -4.48
CA GLU A 88 -4.49 -16.65 -5.82
C GLU A 88 -5.66 -16.12 -6.68
N ASN A 89 -5.36 -15.71 -7.92
CA ASN A 89 -6.32 -15.19 -8.89
C ASN A 89 -7.10 -13.93 -8.48
N LEU A 90 -6.68 -13.22 -7.43
CA LEU A 90 -7.33 -12.02 -6.90
C LEU A 90 -6.40 -10.80 -6.93
N ALA A 91 -5.48 -10.74 -7.89
CA ALA A 91 -4.58 -9.59 -8.06
C ALA A 91 -5.36 -8.33 -8.48
N PRO A 92 -5.07 -7.15 -7.90
CA PRO A 92 -5.73 -5.90 -8.28
C PRO A 92 -5.22 -5.35 -9.62
N ALA A 93 -5.93 -4.37 -10.18
CA ALA A 93 -5.37 -3.52 -11.21
C ALA A 93 -4.11 -2.83 -10.64
N ARG A 94 -2.97 -2.89 -11.35
CA ARG A 94 -1.69 -2.51 -10.77
C ARG A 94 -0.85 -1.63 -11.71
N ALA A 95 -0.30 -0.56 -11.15
CA ALA A 95 0.82 0.18 -11.75
C ALA A 95 2.05 0.09 -10.84
N CYS A 96 3.23 -0.12 -11.44
CA CYS A 96 4.50 -0.17 -10.73
C CYS A 96 5.55 0.60 -11.53
N ILE A 97 6.03 1.71 -10.98
CA ILE A 97 6.94 2.63 -11.66
C ILE A 97 8.14 2.98 -10.79
N GLN A 98 9.14 3.59 -11.41
CA GLN A 98 10.22 4.26 -10.69
C GLN A 98 9.84 5.70 -10.35
N ALA A 99 10.22 6.17 -9.16
CA ALA A 99 10.08 7.58 -8.78
C ALA A 99 11.23 8.08 -7.90
N THR A 100 11.42 9.39 -7.87
CA THR A 100 12.22 10.06 -6.83
C THR A 100 11.37 10.18 -5.57
N MET A 101 11.85 9.57 -4.48
CA MET A 101 11.11 9.50 -3.21
C MET A 101 11.29 10.78 -2.38
N ALA A 102 10.32 11.07 -1.51
CA ALA A 102 10.35 12.23 -0.62
C ALA A 102 11.50 12.17 0.41
N ASP A 103 11.80 10.96 0.90
CA ASP A 103 12.99 10.66 1.69
C ASP A 103 13.89 9.70 0.89
N PRO A 104 15.19 9.98 0.73
CA PRO A 104 16.10 9.12 -0.02
C PRO A 104 16.27 7.71 0.58
N GLN A 105 15.90 7.46 1.83
CA GLN A 105 15.97 6.13 2.44
C GLN A 105 14.75 5.27 2.11
N ILE A 106 13.65 5.85 1.65
CA ILE A 106 12.47 5.10 1.19
C ILE A 106 12.82 4.38 -0.12
N LEU A 107 12.63 3.07 -0.15
CA LEU A 107 12.87 2.23 -1.32
C LEU A 107 11.57 1.84 -2.04
N VAL A 108 10.46 1.79 -1.30
CA VAL A 108 9.13 1.45 -1.82
C VAL A 108 8.04 2.23 -1.09
N GLU A 109 7.04 2.65 -1.85
CA GLU A 109 5.79 3.21 -1.36
C GLU A 109 4.62 2.53 -2.08
N ILE A 110 3.59 2.14 -1.34
CA ILE A 110 2.41 1.44 -1.88
C ILE A 110 1.13 2.15 -1.43
N MET A 111 0.24 2.44 -2.38
CA MET A 111 -1.10 2.92 -2.11
C MET A 111 -2.12 1.98 -2.76
N VAL A 112 -3.17 1.62 -2.03
CA VAL A 112 -4.20 0.71 -2.50
C VAL A 112 -5.59 1.32 -2.41
N ILE A 113 -6.47 0.82 -3.27
CA ILE A 113 -7.92 1.00 -3.18
C ILE A 113 -8.52 -0.38 -3.01
N SER A 114 -9.40 -0.55 -2.04
CA SER A 114 -10.13 -1.80 -1.79
C SER A 114 -11.61 -1.54 -1.58
N THR A 115 -12.37 -2.62 -1.44
CA THR A 115 -13.79 -2.57 -1.05
C THR A 115 -14.06 -3.46 0.15
N LYS A 116 -15.08 -3.12 0.93
CA LYS A 116 -15.78 -4.07 1.80
C LYS A 116 -16.60 -5.03 0.95
#